data_AF-A0A7X8INA3-F1
#
_entry.id   AF-A0A7X8INA3-F1
#
_cell.length_a   1.000
_cell.length_b   1.000
_cell.length_c   1.000
_cell.angle_alpha   90.00
_cell.angle_beta   90.00
_cell.angle_gamma   90.00
#
_symmetry.space_group_name_H-M   'P 1'
#
loop_
_entity.id
_entity.type
_entity.pdbx_description
1 polymer ?
#
loop_
_entity_poly.entity_id
_entity_poly.type
_entity_poly.pdbx_seq_one_letter_code
_entity_poly.pdbx_strand_id
1 'polypeptide(L)'
;MKAYVFPGQGAQFVGMGKDLYEQSEVARTYFEKANEILGFRITDLMFDGTPEDLKQTKVTQPAVFLHSVISALVLGKDFKPDMVAGHSLGEFSALVAAKALSFEDGLKLVYKRALAMQKACEMEESTMAAVLGLSDEDVEEVCDSITTEVVVPANYNCPGQLVISGSVAGIDMACEALKEKGAKRALKLPVGGAFHSPLMQPAGEELKTAISDTLIVTPVCPVYQNVNAYPQTDPVAIKQNLIEQLTAPVRWTQTVMNMITDGADEFLEMGPGDVLKGLIKKINPEVTVG
;
A
#
# COMPACT_ATOMS: atom_id res chain seq x y z
N MET A 1 -7.12 -13.90 17.25
CA MET A 1 -7.52 -14.13 15.83
C MET A 1 -6.36 -13.76 14.91
N LYS A 2 -6.22 -14.46 13.77
CA LYS A 2 -5.11 -14.27 12.83
C LYS A 2 -5.42 -13.22 11.78
N ALA A 3 -4.62 -12.16 11.78
CA ALA A 3 -4.61 -11.11 10.78
C ALA A 3 -3.50 -11.35 9.76
N TYR A 4 -3.83 -11.30 8.47
CA TYR A 4 -2.81 -11.30 7.41
C TYR A 4 -2.70 -9.90 6.83
N VAL A 5 -1.47 -9.36 6.82
CA VAL A 5 -1.18 -8.00 6.36
C VAL A 5 -0.28 -7.99 5.15
N PHE A 6 -0.55 -7.10 4.21
CA PHE A 6 0.16 -7.07 2.92
C PHE A 6 0.90 -5.72 2.75
N PRO A 7 2.22 -5.72 2.53
CA PRO A 7 3.01 -4.50 2.43
C PRO A 7 2.72 -3.73 1.14
N GLY A 8 3.01 -2.43 1.18
CA GLY A 8 2.94 -1.54 0.04
C GLY A 8 4.27 -1.41 -0.71
N GLN A 9 4.33 -0.40 -1.59
CA GLN A 9 5.54 -0.01 -2.29
C GLN A 9 6.64 0.40 -1.29
N GLY A 10 7.90 0.07 -1.61
CA GLY A 10 9.07 0.33 -0.78
C GLY A 10 9.68 -0.93 -0.17
N ALA A 11 8.95 -2.05 -0.19
CA ALA A 11 9.42 -3.33 0.36
C ALA A 11 10.13 -4.24 -0.66
N GLN A 12 10.16 -3.85 -1.94
CA GLN A 12 10.79 -4.62 -3.01
C GLN A 12 12.31 -4.72 -2.89
N PHE A 13 12.86 -5.86 -3.31
CA PHE A 13 14.30 -6.09 -3.46
C PHE A 13 14.58 -7.05 -4.63
N VAL A 14 15.78 -6.96 -5.21
CA VAL A 14 16.20 -7.87 -6.29
C VAL A 14 16.34 -9.29 -5.74
N GLY A 15 15.79 -10.27 -6.46
CA GLY A 15 15.74 -11.67 -6.05
C GLY A 15 14.43 -12.05 -5.36
N MET A 16 13.52 -11.11 -5.08
CA MET A 16 12.28 -11.40 -4.39
C MET A 16 11.39 -12.36 -5.19
N GLY A 17 10.83 -13.37 -4.53
CA GLY A 17 9.93 -14.36 -5.13
C GLY A 17 10.61 -15.43 -5.98
N LYS A 18 11.94 -15.37 -6.17
CA LYS A 18 12.69 -16.39 -6.91
C LYS A 18 12.63 -17.75 -6.19
N ASP A 19 12.77 -17.74 -4.88
CA ASP A 19 12.59 -18.90 -4.01
C ASP A 19 11.19 -19.50 -4.11
N LEU A 20 10.14 -18.67 -4.08
CA LEU A 20 8.75 -19.10 -4.29
C LEU A 20 8.59 -19.77 -5.66
N TYR A 21 9.11 -19.14 -6.71
CA TYR A 21 9.05 -19.65 -8.09
C TYR A 21 9.76 -21.00 -8.26
N GLU A 22 10.92 -21.17 -7.62
CA GLU A 22 11.71 -22.41 -7.70
C GLU A 22 11.08 -23.54 -6.88
N GLN A 23 10.55 -23.24 -5.69
CA GLN A 23 10.13 -24.25 -4.72
C GLN A 23 8.64 -24.65 -4.83
N SER A 24 7.80 -23.82 -5.45
CA SER A 24 6.36 -24.09 -5.56
C SER A 24 5.87 -24.08 -7.01
N GLU A 25 5.24 -25.18 -7.43
CA GLU A 25 4.54 -25.25 -8.72
C GLU A 25 3.41 -24.21 -8.83
N VAL A 26 2.63 -24.01 -7.75
CA VAL A 26 1.58 -22.99 -7.69
C VAL A 26 2.15 -21.59 -7.96
N ALA A 27 3.20 -21.19 -7.23
CA ALA A 27 3.89 -19.92 -7.48
C ALA A 27 4.35 -19.78 -8.93
N ARG A 28 5.01 -20.81 -9.49
CA ARG A 28 5.45 -20.80 -10.89
C ARG A 28 4.31 -20.53 -11.85
N THR A 29 3.16 -21.21 -11.69
CA THR A 29 1.97 -20.99 -12.52
C THR A 29 1.49 -19.54 -12.46
N TYR A 30 1.40 -18.96 -11.26
CA TYR A 30 0.92 -17.58 -11.11
C TYR A 30 1.93 -16.53 -11.62
N PHE A 31 3.23 -16.78 -11.47
CA PHE A 31 4.26 -15.92 -12.04
C PHE A 31 4.27 -15.95 -13.56
N GLU A 32 4.16 -17.11 -14.20
CA GLU A 32 4.07 -17.17 -15.67
C GLU A 32 2.77 -16.55 -16.18
N LYS A 33 1.66 -16.78 -15.48
CA LYS A 33 0.40 -16.10 -15.79
C LYS A 33 0.52 -14.57 -15.67
N ALA A 34 1.30 -14.07 -14.71
CA ALA A 34 1.57 -12.65 -14.57
C ALA A 34 2.37 -12.11 -15.77
N ASN A 35 3.38 -12.86 -16.23
CA ASN A 35 4.15 -12.51 -17.43
C ASN A 35 3.23 -12.37 -18.66
N GLU A 36 2.29 -13.30 -18.85
CA GLU A 36 1.30 -13.24 -19.93
C GLU A 36 0.38 -12.02 -19.82
N ILE A 37 -0.16 -11.75 -18.63
CA ILE A 37 -1.09 -10.63 -18.39
C ILE A 37 -0.42 -9.28 -18.62
N LEU A 38 0.83 -9.14 -18.17
CA LEU A 38 1.59 -7.89 -18.29
C LEU A 38 2.18 -7.70 -19.70
N GLY A 39 2.33 -8.78 -20.47
CA GLY A 39 2.94 -8.74 -21.81
C GLY A 39 4.46 -8.59 -21.78
N PHE A 40 5.09 -8.72 -20.62
CA PHE A 40 6.54 -8.74 -20.44
C PHE A 40 6.92 -9.63 -19.27
N ARG A 41 8.18 -10.08 -19.24
CA ARG A 41 8.68 -10.97 -18.20
C ARG A 41 9.03 -10.21 -16.93
N ILE A 42 8.03 -9.95 -16.09
CA ILE A 42 8.25 -9.29 -14.80
C ILE A 42 9.13 -10.13 -13.87
N THR A 43 9.09 -11.46 -14.00
CA THR A 43 9.96 -12.38 -13.26
C THR A 43 11.43 -12.09 -13.48
N ASP A 44 11.84 -11.76 -14.71
CA ASP A 44 13.25 -11.51 -15.02
C ASP A 44 13.74 -10.25 -14.29
N LEU A 45 12.88 -9.23 -14.16
CA LEU A 45 13.16 -8.00 -13.40
C LEU A 45 13.14 -8.24 -11.89
N MET A 46 12.20 -9.04 -11.40
CA MET A 46 12.08 -9.38 -9.98
C MET A 46 13.27 -10.20 -9.49
N PHE A 47 13.71 -11.18 -10.27
CA PHE A 47 14.68 -12.19 -9.82
C PHE A 47 16.12 -11.75 -10.07
N ASP A 48 16.39 -11.21 -11.25
CA ASP A 48 17.77 -10.99 -11.73
C ASP A 48 17.97 -9.56 -12.29
N GLY A 49 16.97 -8.68 -12.14
CA GLY A 49 17.04 -7.28 -12.56
C GLY A 49 17.93 -6.42 -11.66
N THR A 50 17.83 -5.10 -11.83
CA THR A 50 18.57 -4.14 -11.02
C THR A 50 17.66 -3.42 -10.02
N PRO A 51 18.23 -2.78 -8.97
CA PRO A 51 17.46 -1.89 -8.11
C PRO A 51 16.76 -0.76 -8.88
N GLU A 52 17.31 -0.31 -10.01
CA GLU A 52 16.71 0.73 -10.84
C GLU A 52 15.50 0.22 -11.63
N ASP A 53 15.54 -1.02 -12.12
CA ASP A 53 14.39 -1.66 -12.75
C ASP A 53 13.21 -1.73 -11.79
N LEU A 54 13.48 -2.09 -10.53
CA LEU A 54 12.48 -2.17 -9.46
C LEU A 54 12.03 -0.82 -8.90
N LYS A 55 12.62 0.30 -9.32
CA LYS A 55 12.12 1.65 -9.00
C LYS A 55 11.10 2.17 -10.02
N GLN A 56 11.05 1.60 -11.21
CA GLN A 56 10.05 1.99 -12.20
C GLN A 56 8.67 1.61 -11.66
N THR A 57 7.79 2.59 -11.43
CA THR A 57 6.47 2.37 -10.79
C THR A 57 5.67 1.23 -11.43
N LYS A 58 5.71 1.15 -12.78
CA LYS A 58 5.09 0.09 -13.59
C LYS A 58 5.59 -1.33 -13.30
N VAL A 59 6.78 -1.45 -12.71
CA VAL A 59 7.39 -2.70 -12.25
C VAL A 59 7.18 -2.86 -10.74
N THR A 60 7.45 -1.81 -9.95
CA THR A 60 7.43 -1.87 -8.49
C THR A 60 6.09 -2.37 -7.94
N GLN A 61 4.98 -1.79 -8.40
CA GLN A 61 3.68 -2.14 -7.83
C GLN A 61 3.24 -3.56 -8.20
N PRO A 62 3.28 -3.99 -9.49
CA PRO A 62 2.98 -5.38 -9.80
C PRO A 62 3.92 -6.35 -9.12
N ALA A 63 5.21 -6.03 -8.99
CA ALA A 63 6.19 -6.93 -8.39
C ALA A 63 5.92 -7.19 -6.89
N VAL A 64 5.63 -6.14 -6.12
CA VAL A 64 5.23 -6.28 -4.71
C VAL A 64 3.89 -7.00 -4.59
N PHE A 65 2.91 -6.66 -5.42
CA PHE A 65 1.61 -7.33 -5.44
C PHE A 65 1.74 -8.83 -5.70
N LEU A 66 2.52 -9.23 -6.72
CA LEU A 66 2.74 -10.62 -7.10
C LEU A 66 3.39 -11.40 -5.98
N HIS A 67 4.47 -10.88 -5.40
CA HIS A 67 5.12 -11.53 -4.27
C HIS A 67 4.13 -11.76 -3.12
N SER A 68 3.37 -10.72 -2.76
CA SER A 68 2.46 -10.73 -1.61
C SER A 68 1.30 -11.71 -1.80
N VAL A 69 0.64 -11.67 -2.97
CA VAL A 69 -0.48 -12.57 -3.29
C VAL A 69 0.00 -14.02 -3.46
N ILE A 70 1.11 -14.24 -4.16
CA ILE A 70 1.63 -15.59 -4.37
C ILE A 70 2.08 -16.21 -3.05
N SER A 71 2.69 -15.43 -2.14
CA SER A 71 3.03 -15.89 -0.79
C SER A 71 1.78 -16.38 -0.04
N ALA A 72 0.64 -15.74 -0.18
CA ALA A 72 -0.63 -16.21 0.40
C ALA A 72 -1.18 -17.45 -0.32
N LEU A 73 -1.09 -17.50 -1.65
CA LEU A 73 -1.60 -18.62 -2.44
C LEU A 73 -0.82 -19.93 -2.17
N VAL A 74 0.50 -19.87 -1.98
CA VAL A 74 1.30 -21.07 -1.72
C VAL A 74 1.00 -21.73 -0.37
N LEU A 75 0.48 -20.97 0.60
CA LEU A 75 0.01 -21.52 1.87
C LEU A 75 -1.23 -22.40 1.69
N GLY A 76 -1.99 -22.24 0.60
CA GLY A 76 -3.12 -23.10 0.26
C GLY A 76 -4.15 -23.22 1.39
N LYS A 77 -4.25 -24.41 1.99
CA LYS A 77 -5.20 -24.68 3.07
C LYS A 77 -4.79 -24.07 4.41
N ASP A 78 -3.53 -23.68 4.57
CA ASP A 78 -3.01 -23.07 5.80
C ASP A 78 -3.23 -21.56 5.82
N PHE A 79 -3.59 -20.95 4.68
CA PHE A 79 -4.08 -19.58 4.63
C PHE A 79 -5.53 -19.52 5.15
N LYS A 80 -5.68 -19.20 6.44
CA LYS A 80 -6.96 -19.11 7.15
C LYS A 80 -7.09 -17.76 7.85
N PRO A 81 -7.29 -16.66 7.09
CA PRO A 81 -7.41 -15.34 7.68
C PRO A 81 -8.74 -15.20 8.43
N ASP A 82 -8.68 -14.68 9.65
CA ASP A 82 -9.86 -14.14 10.33
C ASP A 82 -10.16 -12.71 9.86
N MET A 83 -9.12 -12.00 9.41
CA MET A 83 -9.18 -10.66 8.84
C MET A 83 -7.94 -10.37 7.99
N VAL A 84 -8.06 -9.42 7.06
CA VAL A 84 -6.94 -8.95 6.25
C VAL A 84 -6.89 -7.43 6.15
N ALA A 85 -5.69 -6.90 5.95
CA ALA A 85 -5.47 -5.50 5.61
C ALA A 85 -4.22 -5.37 4.74
N GLY A 86 -4.08 -4.29 3.99
CA GLY A 86 -2.82 -4.02 3.32
C GLY A 86 -2.54 -2.54 3.24
N HIS A 87 -1.26 -2.18 3.21
CA HIS A 87 -0.84 -0.78 3.22
C HIS A 87 -0.80 -0.25 1.78
N SER A 88 -1.66 0.72 1.46
CA SER A 88 -1.77 1.31 0.12
C SER A 88 -1.94 0.24 -0.98
N LEU A 89 -0.90 -0.02 -1.78
CA LEU A 89 -0.85 -1.10 -2.76
C LEU A 89 -1.24 -2.46 -2.17
N GLY A 90 -0.84 -2.74 -0.93
CA GLY A 90 -1.15 -4.00 -0.26
C GLY A 90 -2.65 -4.27 -0.12
N GLU A 91 -3.51 -3.24 -0.16
CA GLU A 91 -4.97 -3.42 -0.12
C GLU A 91 -5.46 -4.27 -1.29
N PHE A 92 -4.86 -4.12 -2.47
CA PHE A 92 -5.17 -4.96 -3.64
C PHE A 92 -4.77 -6.42 -3.39
N SER A 93 -3.61 -6.66 -2.77
CA SER A 93 -3.17 -8.00 -2.38
C SER A 93 -4.11 -8.61 -1.33
N ALA A 94 -4.55 -7.82 -0.34
CA ALA A 94 -5.51 -8.24 0.68
C ALA A 94 -6.86 -8.64 0.06
N LEU A 95 -7.38 -7.85 -0.89
CA LEU A 95 -8.63 -8.13 -1.59
C LEU A 95 -8.55 -9.44 -2.40
N VAL A 96 -7.42 -9.70 -3.06
CA VAL A 96 -7.21 -10.96 -3.80
C VAL A 96 -7.07 -12.14 -2.85
N ALA A 97 -6.28 -12.00 -1.78
CA ALA A 97 -6.09 -13.04 -0.79
C ALA A 97 -7.40 -13.41 -0.08
N ALA A 98 -8.26 -12.41 0.20
CA ALA A 98 -9.60 -12.59 0.75
C ALA A 98 -10.65 -13.01 -0.29
N LYS A 99 -10.24 -13.27 -1.55
CA LYS A 99 -11.09 -13.72 -2.67
C LYS A 99 -12.21 -12.74 -3.05
N ALA A 100 -12.11 -11.47 -2.66
CA ALA A 100 -13.00 -10.41 -3.15
C ALA A 100 -12.65 -10.02 -4.60
N LEU A 101 -11.38 -10.15 -4.98
CA LEU A 101 -10.88 -9.94 -6.35
C LEU A 101 -10.23 -11.22 -6.89
N SER A 102 -10.33 -11.42 -8.20
CA SER A 102 -9.52 -12.45 -8.89
C SER A 102 -8.06 -12.01 -8.95
N PHE A 103 -7.13 -12.96 -9.09
CA PHE A 103 -5.70 -12.65 -9.27
C PHE A 103 -5.49 -11.80 -10.52
N GLU A 104 -6.15 -12.14 -11.63
CA GLU A 104 -6.01 -11.48 -12.91
C GLU A 104 -6.52 -10.04 -12.87
N ASP A 105 -7.69 -9.82 -12.28
CA ASP A 105 -8.25 -8.48 -12.17
C ASP A 105 -7.44 -7.65 -11.19
N GLY A 106 -7.00 -8.24 -10.07
CA GLY A 106 -6.07 -7.60 -9.12
C GLY A 106 -4.79 -7.12 -9.81
N LEU A 107 -4.14 -7.99 -10.59
CA LEU A 107 -2.91 -7.64 -11.32
C LEU A 107 -3.14 -6.55 -12.37
N LYS A 108 -4.23 -6.66 -13.16
CA LYS A 108 -4.60 -5.65 -14.16
C LYS A 108 -4.87 -4.29 -13.52
N LEU A 109 -5.60 -4.27 -12.40
CA LEU A 109 -5.88 -3.04 -11.64
C LEU A 109 -4.59 -2.43 -11.08
N VAL A 110 -3.72 -3.24 -10.47
CA VAL A 110 -2.42 -2.77 -9.94
C VAL A 110 -1.54 -2.20 -11.05
N TYR A 111 -1.47 -2.87 -12.21
CA TYR A 111 -0.69 -2.36 -13.33
C TYR A 111 -1.26 -1.04 -13.86
N LYS A 112 -2.59 -0.95 -14.01
CA LYS A 112 -3.26 0.28 -14.44
C LYS A 112 -3.09 1.42 -13.42
N ARG A 113 -3.17 1.11 -12.12
CA ARG A 113 -2.86 2.04 -11.01
C ARG A 113 -1.44 2.58 -11.13
N ALA A 114 -0.45 1.70 -11.36
CA ALA A 114 0.94 2.09 -11.49
C ALA A 114 1.16 3.06 -12.66
N LEU A 115 0.57 2.79 -13.83
CA LEU A 115 0.65 3.66 -15.00
C LEU A 115 -0.06 5.00 -14.78
N ALA A 116 -1.25 4.98 -14.19
CA ALA A 116 -2.02 6.20 -13.91
C ALA A 116 -1.30 7.10 -12.90
N MET A 117 -0.75 6.53 -11.83
CA MET A 117 0.05 7.28 -10.86
C MET A 117 1.30 7.87 -11.49
N GLN A 118 2.04 7.08 -12.28
CA GLN A 118 3.22 7.57 -13.00
C GLN A 118 2.88 8.77 -13.89
N LYS A 119 1.78 8.69 -14.65
CA LYS A 119 1.30 9.77 -15.50
C LYS A 119 0.92 11.02 -14.70
N ALA A 120 0.27 10.87 -13.55
CA ALA A 120 -0.05 12.01 -12.68
C ALA A 120 1.22 12.69 -12.14
N CYS A 121 2.24 11.92 -11.77
CA CYS A 121 3.55 12.46 -11.37
C CYS A 121 4.26 13.23 -12.50
N GLU A 122 4.08 12.81 -13.74
CA GLU A 122 4.65 13.49 -14.91
C GLU A 122 3.91 14.78 -15.28
N MET A 123 2.65 14.92 -14.86
CA MET A 123 1.85 16.13 -15.09
C MET A 123 2.23 17.27 -14.15
N GLU A 124 2.56 16.96 -12.89
CA GLU A 124 2.88 17.96 -11.88
C GLU A 124 3.97 17.45 -10.93
N GLU A 125 5.07 18.22 -10.87
CA GLU A 125 6.19 17.91 -10.00
C GLU A 125 5.75 17.98 -8.53
N SER A 126 5.86 16.85 -7.83
CA SER A 126 5.33 16.68 -6.49
C SER A 126 6.13 15.63 -5.73
N THR A 127 5.98 15.58 -4.40
CA THR A 127 6.80 14.68 -3.58
C THR A 127 6.12 14.31 -2.26
N MET A 128 6.83 13.56 -1.44
CA MET A 128 6.42 13.16 -0.09
C MET A 128 7.56 13.40 0.89
N ALA A 129 7.23 13.58 2.18
CA ALA A 129 8.21 13.65 3.25
C ALA A 129 7.79 12.79 4.45
N ALA A 130 8.77 12.08 5.04
CA ALA A 130 8.57 11.39 6.30
C ALA A 130 8.72 12.35 7.47
N VAL A 131 7.79 12.27 8.42
CA VAL A 131 7.74 13.08 9.64
C VAL A 131 7.85 12.15 10.84
N LEU A 132 8.77 12.46 11.76
CA LEU A 132 9.04 11.65 12.93
C LEU A 132 9.03 12.49 14.21
N GLY A 133 8.38 11.97 15.25
CA GLY A 133 8.41 12.52 16.60
C GLY A 133 7.38 13.60 16.90
N LEU A 134 6.31 13.72 16.10
CA LEU A 134 5.16 14.58 16.38
C LEU A 134 3.87 13.75 16.41
N SER A 135 2.83 14.29 17.06
CA SER A 135 1.49 13.71 17.06
C SER A 135 0.82 13.83 15.68
N ASP A 136 -0.27 13.08 15.47
CA ASP A 136 -1.06 13.20 14.24
C ASP A 136 -1.62 14.63 14.12
N GLU A 137 -2.14 15.18 15.22
CA GLU A 137 -2.74 16.50 15.32
C GLU A 137 -1.73 17.62 15.04
N ASP A 138 -0.49 17.50 15.54
CA ASP A 138 0.56 18.49 15.29
C ASP A 138 0.89 18.60 13.79
N VAL A 139 0.89 17.47 13.09
CA VAL A 139 1.19 17.39 11.66
C VAL A 139 0.02 17.89 10.81
N GLU A 140 -1.21 17.50 11.17
CA GLU A 140 -2.44 18.02 10.57
C GLU A 140 -2.50 19.55 10.67
N GLU A 141 -2.28 20.13 11.86
CA GLU A 141 -2.31 21.59 12.06
C GLU A 141 -1.29 22.32 11.18
N VAL A 142 -0.07 21.77 11.02
CA VAL A 142 0.93 22.38 10.15
C VAL A 142 0.51 22.31 8.68
N CYS A 143 0.01 21.17 8.21
CA CYS A 143 -0.47 21.04 6.84
C CYS A 143 -1.63 22.00 6.56
N ASP A 144 -2.61 22.08 7.47
CA ASP A 144 -3.78 22.95 7.34
C ASP A 144 -3.42 24.44 7.36
N SER A 145 -2.33 24.80 8.02
CA SER A 145 -1.84 26.20 8.04
C SER A 145 -1.26 26.66 6.69
N ILE A 146 -0.87 25.73 5.82
CA ILE A 146 -0.27 26.02 4.51
C ILE A 146 -1.39 26.06 3.46
N THR A 147 -1.98 27.24 3.27
CA THR A 147 -3.12 27.42 2.35
C THR A 147 -2.74 27.78 0.92
N THR A 148 -1.45 28.08 0.67
CA THR A 148 -0.96 28.54 -0.65
C THR A 148 -0.51 27.40 -1.54
N GLU A 149 -0.28 26.22 -0.98
CA GLU A 149 0.27 25.04 -1.64
C GLU A 149 -0.50 23.80 -1.20
N VAL A 150 -0.45 22.73 -2.00
CA VAL A 150 -1.03 21.44 -1.60
C VAL A 150 -0.03 20.70 -0.72
N VAL A 151 -0.41 20.40 0.52
CA VAL A 151 0.30 19.47 1.41
C VAL A 151 -0.68 18.85 2.39
N VAL A 152 -0.68 17.52 2.51
CA VAL A 152 -1.60 16.78 3.37
C VAL A 152 -0.89 15.60 4.05
N PRO A 153 -1.36 15.13 5.21
CA PRO A 153 -0.98 13.83 5.74
C PRO A 153 -1.43 12.71 4.80
N ALA A 154 -0.47 11.92 4.32
CA ALA A 154 -0.66 10.86 3.34
C ALA A 154 -0.72 9.47 3.99
N ASN A 155 0.08 9.25 5.04
CA ASN A 155 0.14 7.96 5.73
C ASN A 155 0.29 8.17 7.24
N TYR A 156 -0.61 7.57 8.02
CA TYR A 156 -0.54 7.45 9.47
C TYR A 156 0.03 6.08 9.80
N ASN A 157 1.37 5.94 9.85
CA ASN A 157 2.02 4.63 9.85
C ASN A 157 2.15 4.00 11.24
N CYS A 158 2.48 4.79 12.25
CA CYS A 158 2.43 4.39 13.66
C CYS A 158 2.53 5.67 14.51
N PRO A 159 2.27 5.61 15.83
CA PRO A 159 2.45 6.78 16.70
C PRO A 159 3.83 7.43 16.49
N GLY A 160 3.82 8.73 16.20
CA GLY A 160 5.05 9.50 15.98
C GLY A 160 5.73 9.26 14.62
N GLN A 161 5.10 8.57 13.67
CA GLN A 161 5.63 8.36 12.32
C GLN A 161 4.55 8.51 11.26
N LEU A 162 4.60 9.64 10.55
CA LEU A 162 3.70 9.97 9.46
C LEU A 162 4.47 10.17 8.16
N VAL A 163 3.73 10.22 7.05
CA VAL A 163 4.21 10.75 5.78
C VAL A 163 3.24 11.82 5.34
N ILE A 164 3.77 12.96 4.90
CA ILE A 164 3.01 14.03 4.22
C ILE A 164 3.31 13.98 2.72
N SER A 165 2.35 14.39 1.89
CA SER A 165 2.51 14.46 0.44
C SER A 165 1.87 15.72 -0.13
N GLY A 166 2.44 16.24 -1.21
CA GLY A 166 2.02 17.52 -1.77
C GLY A 166 2.94 18.06 -2.87
N SER A 167 2.73 19.32 -3.25
CA SER A 167 3.65 20.04 -4.12
C SER A 167 5.04 20.12 -3.47
N VAL A 168 6.09 20.26 -4.28
CA VAL A 168 7.46 20.36 -3.73
C VAL A 168 7.58 21.55 -2.78
N ALA A 169 6.98 22.69 -3.14
CA ALA A 169 6.95 23.89 -2.31
C ALA A 169 6.17 23.68 -0.99
N GLY A 170 4.98 23.06 -1.06
CA GLY A 170 4.17 22.75 0.13
C GLY A 170 4.90 21.80 1.09
N ILE A 171 5.60 20.79 0.55
CA ILE A 171 6.41 19.88 1.35
C ILE A 171 7.60 20.58 2.00
N ASP A 172 8.28 21.48 1.28
CA ASP A 172 9.41 22.23 1.82
C ASP A 172 8.96 23.16 2.97
N MET A 173 7.87 23.91 2.76
CA MET A 173 7.25 24.73 3.81
C MET A 173 6.85 23.91 5.04
N ALA A 174 6.17 22.78 4.82
CA ALA A 174 5.75 21.90 5.91
C ALA A 174 6.95 21.31 6.65
N CYS A 175 7.99 20.88 5.95
CA CYS A 175 9.19 20.33 6.59
C CYS A 175 9.92 21.34 7.47
N GLU A 176 9.93 22.62 7.10
CA GLU A 176 10.49 23.70 7.93
C GLU A 176 9.63 23.92 9.18
N ALA A 177 8.33 24.16 9.00
CA ALA A 177 7.39 24.39 10.10
C ALA A 177 7.33 23.22 11.09
N LEU A 178 7.35 21.97 10.60
CA LEU A 178 7.39 20.77 11.44
C LEU A 178 8.66 20.69 12.29
N LYS A 179 9.82 21.07 11.73
CA LYS A 179 11.08 21.10 12.51
C LYS A 179 11.04 22.17 13.58
N GLU A 180 10.49 23.35 13.29
CA GLU A 180 10.29 24.42 14.28
C GLU A 180 9.34 24.00 15.39
N LYS A 181 8.30 23.22 15.06
CA LYS A 181 7.35 22.63 16.01
C LYS A 181 7.93 21.46 16.81
N GLY A 182 9.16 21.03 16.53
CA GLY A 182 9.89 20.02 17.32
C GLY A 182 9.95 18.62 16.72
N ALA A 183 9.62 18.45 15.42
CA ALA A 183 9.84 17.17 14.75
C ALA A 183 11.29 16.72 14.87
N LYS A 184 11.49 15.47 15.28
CA LYS A 184 12.82 14.83 15.31
C LYS A 184 13.41 14.77 13.90
N ARG A 185 12.58 14.47 12.89
CA ARG A 185 12.94 14.47 11.46
C ARG A 185 11.73 14.90 10.64
N ALA A 186 11.96 15.72 9.62
CA ALA A 186 11.04 15.97 8.51
C ALA A 186 11.89 15.96 7.22
N LEU A 187 11.75 14.89 6.41
CA LEU A 187 12.69 14.58 5.32
C LEU A 187 11.96 14.13 4.06
N LYS A 188 12.27 14.78 2.94
CA LYS A 188 11.80 14.36 1.61
C LYS A 188 12.21 12.93 1.31
N LEU A 189 11.26 12.17 0.77
CA LEU A 189 11.44 10.78 0.36
C LEU A 189 11.92 10.74 -1.10
N PRO A 190 12.73 9.75 -1.49
CA PRO A 190 13.18 9.57 -2.87
C PRO A 190 12.06 8.95 -3.72
N VAL A 191 10.93 9.65 -3.83
CA VAL A 191 9.74 9.24 -4.59
C VAL A 191 9.31 10.38 -5.52
N GLY A 192 8.86 10.01 -6.71
CA GLY A 192 8.56 10.97 -7.78
C GLY A 192 7.16 11.57 -7.75
N GLY A 193 6.37 11.42 -6.67
CA GLY A 193 5.03 11.97 -6.65
C GLY A 193 4.36 12.04 -5.29
N ALA A 194 3.34 12.88 -5.19
CA ALA A 194 2.54 13.09 -3.98
C ALA A 194 1.40 12.07 -3.83
N PHE A 195 1.73 10.81 -3.55
CA PHE A 195 0.73 9.76 -3.37
C PHE A 195 -0.22 10.05 -2.19
N HIS A 196 -1.47 9.62 -2.28
CA HIS A 196 -2.48 9.85 -1.23
C HIS A 196 -2.75 11.34 -0.97
N SER A 197 -2.79 12.14 -2.04
CA SER A 197 -3.09 13.57 -1.99
C SER A 197 -4.06 13.98 -3.11
N PRO A 198 -4.61 15.20 -3.07
CA PRO A 198 -5.39 15.76 -4.18
C PRO A 198 -4.65 15.76 -5.53
N LEU A 199 -3.32 15.81 -5.55
CA LEU A 199 -2.53 15.79 -6.80
C LEU A 199 -2.61 14.44 -7.54
N MET A 200 -3.11 13.39 -6.88
CA MET A 200 -3.38 12.09 -7.51
C MET A 200 -4.78 11.99 -8.15
N GLN A 201 -5.58 13.07 -8.13
CA GLN A 201 -6.92 13.07 -8.71
C GLN A 201 -6.97 12.57 -10.18
N PRO A 202 -6.04 12.97 -11.08
CA PRO A 202 -6.03 12.44 -12.45
C PRO A 202 -5.86 10.91 -12.50
N ALA A 203 -4.99 10.37 -11.64
CA ALA A 203 -4.81 8.92 -11.53
C ALA A 203 -6.04 8.22 -10.94
N GLY A 204 -6.69 8.85 -9.96
CA GLY A 204 -7.92 8.38 -9.34
C GLY A 204 -9.07 8.23 -10.34
N GLU A 205 -9.22 9.16 -11.29
CA GLU A 205 -10.27 9.10 -12.32
C GLU A 205 -10.08 7.95 -13.32
N GLU A 206 -8.84 7.74 -13.76
CA GLU A 206 -8.51 6.61 -14.64
C GLU A 206 -8.72 5.26 -13.93
N LEU A 207 -8.33 5.19 -12.66
CA LEU A 207 -8.47 3.98 -11.86
C LEU A 207 -9.93 3.71 -11.47
N LYS A 208 -10.72 4.75 -11.19
CA LYS A 208 -12.15 4.66 -10.90
C LYS A 208 -12.91 3.90 -11.98
N THR A 209 -12.63 4.22 -13.25
CA THR A 209 -13.25 3.54 -14.39
C THR A 209 -12.91 2.04 -14.36
N ALA A 210 -11.62 1.69 -14.16
CA ALA A 210 -11.18 0.30 -14.10
C ALA A 210 -11.78 -0.49 -12.94
N ILE A 211 -11.84 0.12 -11.75
CA ILE A 211 -12.43 -0.49 -10.56
C ILE A 211 -13.94 -0.69 -10.74
N SER A 212 -14.62 0.28 -11.37
CA SER A 212 -16.06 0.21 -11.64
C SER A 212 -16.40 -1.01 -12.50
N ASP A 213 -15.59 -1.26 -13.53
CA ASP A 213 -15.78 -2.37 -14.48
C ASP A 213 -15.33 -3.74 -13.94
N THR A 214 -14.59 -3.75 -12.82
CA THR A 214 -14.10 -4.98 -12.20
C THR A 214 -15.15 -5.58 -11.27
N LEU A 215 -15.33 -6.90 -11.35
CA LEU A 215 -16.18 -7.64 -10.42
C LEU A 215 -15.49 -7.75 -9.05
N ILE A 216 -16.11 -7.19 -8.03
CA ILE A 216 -15.75 -7.40 -6.62
C ILE A 216 -16.87 -8.23 -6.00
N VAL A 217 -16.51 -9.30 -5.30
CA VAL A 217 -17.45 -10.18 -4.60
C VAL A 217 -17.22 -10.14 -3.10
N THR A 218 -18.15 -10.70 -2.33
CA THR A 218 -18.04 -10.77 -0.87
C THR A 218 -16.77 -11.54 -0.49
N PRO A 219 -15.86 -10.94 0.29
CA PRO A 219 -14.63 -11.62 0.72
C PRO A 219 -14.95 -12.74 1.72
N VAL A 220 -14.02 -13.67 1.90
CA VAL A 220 -14.14 -14.77 2.87
C VAL A 220 -13.93 -14.34 4.32
N CYS A 221 -13.40 -13.14 4.54
CA CYS A 221 -13.18 -12.50 5.84
C CYS A 221 -13.22 -10.97 5.67
N PRO A 222 -13.36 -10.18 6.75
CA PRO A 222 -13.34 -8.72 6.63
C PRO A 222 -12.01 -8.19 6.08
N VAL A 223 -12.11 -7.21 5.19
CA VAL A 223 -10.98 -6.46 4.64
C VAL A 223 -10.98 -5.06 5.23
N TYR A 224 -9.94 -4.69 5.97
CA TYR A 224 -9.81 -3.34 6.53
C TYR A 224 -9.22 -2.41 5.47
N GLN A 225 -9.95 -1.36 5.11
CA GLN A 225 -9.58 -0.49 3.99
C GLN A 225 -8.93 0.81 4.47
N ASN A 226 -7.97 1.29 3.67
CA ASN A 226 -7.04 2.36 4.08
C ASN A 226 -7.74 3.69 4.37
N VAL A 227 -8.82 3.99 3.63
CA VAL A 227 -9.53 5.28 3.65
C VAL A 227 -10.20 5.55 5.00
N ASN A 228 -10.85 4.53 5.57
CA ASN A 228 -11.66 4.67 6.77
C ASN A 228 -11.21 3.77 7.94
N ALA A 229 -10.24 2.87 7.71
CA ALA A 229 -9.71 1.92 8.69
C ALA A 229 -10.73 0.91 9.25
N TYR A 230 -11.91 0.77 8.65
CA TYR A 230 -12.96 -0.14 9.14
C TYR A 230 -13.02 -1.44 8.32
N PRO A 231 -13.47 -2.55 8.94
CA PRO A 231 -13.70 -3.81 8.24
C PRO A 231 -14.84 -3.68 7.23
N GLN A 232 -14.63 -4.21 6.02
CA GLN A 232 -15.65 -4.27 4.99
C GLN A 232 -15.83 -5.69 4.45
N THR A 233 -17.09 -6.08 4.27
CA THR A 233 -17.50 -7.32 3.58
C THR A 233 -18.50 -7.05 2.45
N ASP A 234 -19.05 -5.83 2.38
CA ASP A 234 -19.95 -5.43 1.31
C ASP A 234 -19.14 -5.02 0.07
N PRO A 235 -19.29 -5.71 -1.08
CA PRO A 235 -18.58 -5.37 -2.31
C PRO A 235 -18.80 -3.94 -2.79
N VAL A 236 -19.97 -3.33 -2.51
CA VAL A 236 -20.27 -1.95 -2.92
C VAL A 236 -19.43 -0.97 -2.10
N ALA A 237 -19.42 -1.12 -0.78
CA ALA A 237 -18.56 -0.33 0.11
C ALA A 237 -17.07 -0.53 -0.22
N ILE A 238 -16.64 -1.78 -0.46
CA ILE A 238 -15.26 -2.10 -0.85
C ILE A 238 -14.85 -1.33 -2.10
N LYS A 239 -15.71 -1.37 -3.13
CA LYS A 239 -15.47 -0.69 -4.40
C LYS A 239 -15.34 0.83 -4.22
N GLN A 240 -16.24 1.43 -3.44
CA GLN A 240 -16.24 2.88 -3.19
C GLN A 240 -14.97 3.33 -2.47
N ASN A 241 -14.58 2.64 -1.40
CA ASN A 241 -13.36 2.96 -0.66
C ASN A 241 -12.09 2.78 -1.52
N LEU A 242 -12.05 1.74 -2.38
CA LEU A 242 -10.90 1.50 -3.25
C LEU A 242 -10.73 2.60 -4.31
N ILE A 243 -11.83 3.20 -4.78
CA ILE A 243 -11.82 4.35 -5.70
C ILE A 243 -11.22 5.59 -5.03
N GLU A 244 -11.56 5.83 -3.76
CA GLU A 244 -11.09 6.99 -2.98
C GLU A 244 -9.64 6.84 -2.51
N GLN A 245 -9.12 5.61 -2.45
CA GLN A 245 -7.83 5.28 -1.83
C GLN A 245 -6.63 6.12 -2.32
N LEU A 246 -6.58 6.47 -3.61
CA LEU A 246 -5.43 7.17 -4.18
C LEU A 246 -5.31 8.63 -3.75
N THR A 247 -6.41 9.26 -3.33
CA THR A 247 -6.47 10.65 -2.90
C THR A 247 -6.77 10.81 -1.41
N ALA A 248 -7.12 9.71 -0.73
CA ALA A 248 -7.32 9.64 0.71
C ALA A 248 -6.08 9.11 1.46
N PRO A 249 -5.92 9.47 2.74
CA PRO A 249 -4.80 8.99 3.55
C PRO A 249 -4.87 7.49 3.82
N VAL A 250 -3.70 6.88 4.00
CA VAL A 250 -3.57 5.53 4.55
C VAL A 250 -3.58 5.58 6.07
N ARG A 251 -4.69 5.18 6.67
CA ARG A 251 -4.92 5.18 8.13
C ARG A 251 -4.39 3.92 8.81
N TRP A 252 -3.11 3.58 8.60
CA TRP A 252 -2.53 2.29 9.04
C TRP A 252 -2.56 2.11 10.56
N THR A 253 -2.22 3.13 11.34
CA THR A 253 -2.33 3.11 12.81
C THR A 253 -3.75 2.72 13.24
N GLN A 254 -4.76 3.38 12.68
CA GLN A 254 -6.16 3.11 13.02
C GLN A 254 -6.60 1.74 12.53
N THR A 255 -6.16 1.30 11.35
CA THR A 255 -6.45 -0.04 10.82
C THR A 255 -5.98 -1.12 11.79
N VAL A 256 -4.72 -1.08 12.23
CA VAL A 256 -4.17 -2.07 13.15
C VAL A 256 -4.87 -2.02 14.51
N MET A 257 -5.17 -0.83 15.04
CA MET A 257 -5.90 -0.66 16.29
C MET A 257 -7.33 -1.24 16.23
N ASN A 258 -8.03 -1.04 15.10
CA ASN A 258 -9.36 -1.60 14.89
C ASN A 258 -9.29 -3.13 14.76
N MET A 259 -8.32 -3.67 14.02
CA MET A 259 -8.10 -5.12 13.94
C MET A 259 -7.86 -5.74 15.33
N ILE A 260 -7.07 -5.10 16.18
CA ILE A 260 -6.83 -5.55 17.57
C ILE A 260 -8.12 -5.49 18.39
N THR A 261 -8.88 -4.40 18.27
CA THR A 261 -10.17 -4.22 18.94
C THR A 261 -11.16 -5.32 18.55
N ASP A 262 -11.11 -5.75 17.30
CA ASP A 262 -11.94 -6.82 16.75
C ASP A 262 -11.36 -8.23 17.02
N GLY A 263 -10.27 -8.34 17.80
CA GLY A 263 -9.76 -9.60 18.34
C GLY A 263 -8.48 -10.13 17.71
N ALA A 264 -7.79 -9.36 16.85
CA ALA A 264 -6.47 -9.73 16.34
C ALA A 264 -5.40 -9.75 17.45
N ASP A 265 -4.68 -10.85 17.55
CA ASP A 265 -3.57 -11.07 18.50
C ASP A 265 -2.30 -11.61 17.81
N GLU A 266 -2.42 -12.09 16.57
CA GLU A 266 -1.35 -12.59 15.70
C GLU A 266 -1.46 -11.93 14.33
N PHE A 267 -0.40 -11.24 13.90
CA PHE A 267 -0.28 -10.61 12.58
C PHE A 267 0.79 -11.31 11.76
N LEU A 268 0.46 -11.72 10.54
CA LEU A 268 1.36 -12.36 9.59
C LEU A 268 1.56 -11.45 8.38
N GLU A 269 2.78 -10.96 8.17
CA GLU A 269 3.08 -10.12 7.00
C GLU A 269 3.37 -10.99 5.77
N MET A 270 2.54 -10.82 4.74
CA MET A 270 2.60 -11.56 3.48
C MET A 270 3.11 -10.66 2.37
N GLY A 271 4.40 -10.76 2.06
CA GLY A 271 5.05 -9.93 1.05
C GLY A 271 6.55 -9.86 1.25
N PRO A 272 7.24 -9.07 0.41
CA PRO A 272 8.68 -8.86 0.59
C PRO A 272 8.91 -7.96 1.82
N GLY A 273 10.04 -8.17 2.51
CA GLY A 273 10.44 -7.34 3.65
C GLY A 273 9.68 -7.61 4.96
N ASP A 274 9.81 -6.67 5.91
CA ASP A 274 9.29 -6.76 7.29
C ASP A 274 8.78 -5.40 7.81
N VAL A 275 8.42 -4.50 6.89
CA VAL A 275 8.06 -3.12 7.22
C VAL A 275 6.82 -3.08 8.10
N LEU A 276 5.78 -3.85 7.77
CA LEU A 276 4.54 -3.83 8.54
C LEU A 276 4.71 -4.47 9.92
N LYS A 277 5.52 -5.53 10.06
CA LYS A 277 5.89 -6.09 11.38
C LYS A 277 6.46 -5.00 12.29
N GLY A 278 7.39 -4.21 11.76
CA GLY A 278 7.99 -3.08 12.48
C GLY A 278 6.99 -2.00 12.88
N LEU A 279 6.08 -1.63 11.97
CA LEU A 279 5.02 -0.64 12.25
C LEU A 279 4.02 -1.15 13.29
N ILE A 280 3.54 -2.39 13.14
CA ILE A 280 2.59 -3.04 14.05
C ILE A 280 3.17 -3.09 15.47
N LYS A 281 4.43 -3.48 15.64
CA LYS A 281 5.08 -3.50 16.96
C LYS A 281 5.22 -2.13 17.62
N LYS A 282 5.31 -1.06 16.83
CA LYS A 282 5.28 0.32 17.36
C LYS A 282 3.87 0.77 17.74
N ILE A 283 2.84 0.25 17.08
CA ILE A 283 1.43 0.53 17.39
C ILE A 283 1.03 -0.22 18.67
N ASN A 284 1.33 -1.51 18.73
CA ASN A 284 1.07 -2.34 19.89
C ASN A 284 2.18 -3.40 20.08
N PRO A 285 2.98 -3.34 21.15
CA PRO A 285 4.08 -4.28 21.37
C PRO A 285 3.61 -5.68 21.80
N GLU A 286 2.38 -5.83 22.31
CA GLU A 286 1.87 -7.07 22.92
C GLU A 286 1.39 -8.10 21.88
N VAL A 287 1.01 -7.68 20.68
CA VAL A 287 0.56 -8.60 19.63
C VAL A 287 1.72 -9.42 19.07
N THR A 288 1.45 -10.66 18.66
CA THR A 288 2.45 -11.47 17.96
C THR A 288 2.57 -11.00 16.52
N VAL A 289 3.80 -10.86 16.01
CA VAL A 289 4.07 -10.54 14.59
C VAL A 289 4.96 -11.61 14.00
N GLY A 290 4.57 -12.16 12.85
CA GLY A 290 5.23 -13.26 12.15
C GLY A 290 5.52 -12.95 10.70
#